data_AF-A0A5R9E9Q8-F1
#
_entry.id   AF-A0A5R9E9Q8-F1
#
_cell.length_a   1.000
_cell.length_b   1.000
_cell.length_c   1.000
_cell.angle_alpha   90.00
_cell.angle_beta   90.00
_cell.angle_gamma   90.00
#
_symmetry.space_group_name_H-M   'P 1'
#
loop_
_entity.id
_entity.type
_entity.pdbx_description
1 polymer ?
#
loop_
_entity_poly.entity_id
_entity_poly.type
_entity_poly.pdbx_seq_one_letter_code
_entity_poly.pdbx_strand_id
1 'polypeptide(L)'
;MAERTDLTPIDEALHKLLNQPSYAAQTLLVTARMLELDADQPMTQTAREQALDIGADTILSRLPDAVHEDSLARAYKALPAVPSLSITRGEFALRVRKAAEALR
;
A
#
# COMPACT_ATOMS: atom_id res chain seq x y z
N MET A 1 -45.57 5.57 -6.01
CA MET A 1 -44.49 6.20 -6.78
C MET A 1 -43.27 6.18 -5.89
N ALA A 2 -42.27 5.36 -6.21
CA ALA A 2 -41.06 5.28 -5.39
C ALA A 2 -40.20 6.51 -5.67
N GLU A 3 -39.99 7.32 -4.64
CA GLU A 3 -39.09 8.47 -4.66
C GLU A 3 -37.68 7.96 -4.96
N ARG A 4 -37.15 8.37 -6.11
CA ARG A 4 -35.84 7.94 -6.60
C ARG A 4 -34.81 8.86 -5.95
N THR A 5 -34.20 8.38 -4.86
CA THR A 5 -33.05 9.03 -4.21
C THR A 5 -31.84 8.89 -5.12
N ASP A 6 -31.72 9.79 -6.11
CA ASP A 6 -30.49 9.90 -6.89
C ASP A 6 -29.38 10.35 -5.93
N LEU A 7 -28.36 9.49 -5.75
CA LEU A 7 -27.20 9.75 -4.91
C LEU A 7 -26.60 11.10 -5.28
N THR A 8 -26.42 11.97 -4.29
CA THR A 8 -25.86 13.30 -4.54
C THR A 8 -24.38 13.15 -4.91
N PRO A 9 -23.78 14.10 -5.66
CA PRO A 9 -22.36 14.08 -5.97
C PRO A 9 -21.45 14.02 -4.72
N ILE A 10 -21.96 14.45 -3.56
CA ILE A 10 -21.30 14.36 -2.26
C ILE A 10 -21.25 12.90 -1.79
N ASP A 11 -22.33 12.14 -1.98
CA ASP A 11 -22.39 10.71 -1.66
C ASP A 11 -21.39 9.92 -2.50
N GLU A 12 -21.22 10.26 -3.78
CA GLU A 12 -20.20 9.62 -4.63
C GLU A 12 -18.77 9.96 -4.24
N ALA A 13 -18.50 11.22 -3.87
CA ALA A 13 -17.16 11.64 -3.42
C ALA A 13 -16.80 10.98 -2.08
N LEU A 14 -17.75 10.93 -1.14
CA LEU A 14 -17.60 10.24 0.13
C LEU A 14 -17.45 8.72 -0.09
N HIS A 15 -18.23 8.12 -0.98
CA HIS A 15 -18.10 6.71 -1.34
C HIS A 15 -16.73 6.41 -1.97
N LYS A 16 -16.20 7.31 -2.81
CA LYS A 16 -14.83 7.18 -3.35
C LYS A 16 -13.78 7.31 -2.24
N LEU A 17 -13.93 8.26 -1.33
CA LEU A 17 -13.03 8.43 -0.19
C LEU A 17 -13.05 7.21 0.75
N LEU A 18 -14.23 6.63 1.00
CA LEU A 18 -14.39 5.48 1.88
C LEU A 18 -13.94 4.16 1.24
N ASN A 19 -13.90 4.06 -0.09
CA ASN A 19 -13.53 2.83 -0.80
C ASN A 19 -12.13 2.88 -1.44
N GLN A 20 -11.46 4.04 -1.42
CA GLN A 20 -10.08 4.13 -1.89
C GLN A 20 -9.12 3.58 -0.84
N PRO A 21 -8.07 2.83 -1.25
CA PRO A 21 -7.03 2.43 -0.33
C PRO A 21 -6.39 3.67 0.30
N SER A 22 -6.15 3.64 1.61
CA SER A 22 -5.37 4.68 2.29
C SER A 22 -4.00 4.88 1.63
N TYR A 23 -3.38 6.05 1.76
CA TYR A 23 -2.05 6.30 1.19
C TYR A 23 -1.01 5.26 1.67
N ALA A 24 -1.08 4.84 2.94
CA ALA A 24 -0.27 3.75 3.46
C ALA A 24 -0.50 2.42 2.71
N ALA A 25 -1.75 2.07 2.42
CA ALA A 25 -2.08 0.90 1.61
C ALA A 25 -1.59 1.03 0.16
N GLN A 26 -1.73 2.22 -0.45
CA GLN A 26 -1.22 2.48 -1.81
C GLN A 26 0.30 2.33 -1.88
N THR A 27 1.03 2.86 -0.89
CA THR A 27 2.48 2.68 -0.77
C THR A 27 2.85 1.20 -0.74
N LEU A 28 2.19 0.39 0.11
CA LEU A 28 2.44 -1.05 0.16
C LEU A 28 2.11 -1.78 -1.15
N LEU A 29 1.07 -1.37 -1.87
CA LEU A 29 0.75 -1.94 -3.17
C LEU A 29 1.82 -1.64 -4.22
N VAL A 30 2.37 -0.43 -4.24
CA VAL A 30 3.51 -0.09 -5.12
C VAL A 30 4.76 -0.86 -4.69
N THR A 31 5.05 -0.97 -3.40
CA THR A 31 6.15 -1.80 -2.87
C THR A 31 6.04 -3.25 -3.35
N ALA A 32 4.84 -3.86 -3.26
CA ALA A 32 4.60 -5.20 -3.76
C ALA A 32 4.86 -5.30 -5.27
N ARG A 33 4.44 -4.29 -6.04
CA ARG A 33 4.67 -4.24 -7.48
C ARG A 33 6.15 -4.15 -7.83
N MET A 34 6.95 -3.42 -7.06
CA MET A 34 8.40 -3.34 -7.24
C MET A 34 9.09 -4.68 -7.01
N LEU A 35 8.66 -5.43 -5.99
CA LEU A 35 9.20 -6.76 -5.71
C LEU A 35 8.84 -7.79 -6.79
N GLU A 36 7.69 -7.64 -7.45
CA GLU A 36 7.23 -8.51 -8.53
C GLU A 36 8.07 -8.39 -9.81
N LEU A 37 8.81 -7.30 -10.01
CA LEU A 37 9.68 -7.13 -11.18
C LEU A 37 10.78 -8.21 -11.23
N ASP A 38 11.24 -8.66 -10.06
CA ASP A 38 12.26 -9.68 -9.89
C ASP A 38 11.73 -10.82 -8.98
N ALA A 39 10.52 -11.31 -9.27
CA ALA A 39 9.77 -12.17 -8.35
C ALA A 39 10.53 -13.43 -7.89
N ASP A 40 11.38 -14.01 -8.74
CA ASP A 40 12.14 -15.23 -8.46
C ASP A 40 13.42 -14.99 -7.64
N GLN A 41 13.83 -13.73 -7.46
CA GLN A 41 15.01 -13.41 -6.68
C GLN A 41 14.78 -13.66 -5.18
N PRO A 42 15.83 -14.00 -4.43
CA PRO A 42 15.75 -14.10 -2.98
C PRO A 42 15.30 -12.78 -2.34
N MET A 43 14.42 -12.87 -1.35
CA MET A 43 14.04 -11.73 -0.54
C MET A 43 15.16 -11.39 0.44
N THR A 44 15.58 -10.13 0.46
CA THR A 44 16.57 -9.61 1.42
C THR A 44 16.03 -8.38 2.12
N GLN A 45 16.60 -8.05 3.27
CA GLN A 45 16.28 -6.82 3.99
C GLN A 45 16.51 -5.59 3.11
N THR A 46 17.60 -5.55 2.36
CA THR A 46 17.91 -4.45 1.43
C THR A 46 16.86 -4.32 0.32
N ALA A 47 16.44 -5.43 -0.29
CA ALA A 47 15.40 -5.40 -1.32
C ALA A 47 14.06 -4.91 -0.75
N ARG A 48 13.76 -5.21 0.52
CA ARG A 48 12.57 -4.71 1.21
C ARG A 48 12.60 -3.19 1.34
N GLU A 49 13.67 -2.65 1.91
CA GLU A 49 13.80 -1.21 2.14
C GLU A 49 13.79 -0.45 0.82
N GLN A 50 14.55 -0.91 -0.19
CA GLN A 50 14.56 -0.27 -1.52
C GLN A 50 13.18 -0.25 -2.19
N ALA A 51 12.45 -1.36 -2.14
CA ALA A 51 11.10 -1.40 -2.71
C ALA A 51 10.14 -0.47 -1.96
N LEU A 52 10.29 -0.36 -0.64
CA LEU A 52 9.49 0.54 0.18
C LEU A 52 9.81 2.00 -0.07
N ASP A 53 11.09 2.37 -0.16
CA ASP A 53 11.53 3.72 -0.47
C ASP A 53 10.96 4.19 -1.81
N ILE A 54 11.05 3.33 -2.84
CA ILE A 54 10.45 3.62 -4.16
C ILE A 54 8.93 3.76 -4.05
N GLY A 55 8.26 2.89 -3.29
CA GLY A 55 6.82 2.98 -3.06
C GLY A 55 6.41 4.27 -2.36
N ALA A 56 7.16 4.66 -1.33
CA ALA A 56 6.93 5.87 -0.55
C ALA A 56 7.18 7.13 -1.39
N ASP A 57 8.27 7.18 -2.14
CA ASP A 57 8.55 8.29 -3.06
C ASP A 57 7.47 8.42 -4.15
N THR A 58 7.01 7.28 -4.70
CA THR A 58 5.97 7.27 -5.74
C THR A 58 4.64 7.82 -5.25
N ILE A 59 4.22 7.50 -4.03
CA ILE A 59 2.88 7.84 -3.51
C ILE A 59 2.88 9.09 -2.63
N LEU A 60 3.92 9.30 -1.83
CA LEU A 60 3.93 10.27 -0.74
C LEU A 60 4.75 11.54 -1.04
N SER A 61 5.58 11.56 -2.08
CA SER A 61 6.52 12.68 -2.35
C SER A 61 5.85 14.04 -2.58
N ARG A 62 4.58 14.07 -2.98
CA ARG A 62 3.82 15.30 -3.26
C ARG A 62 2.78 15.62 -2.19
N LEU A 63 2.71 14.82 -1.14
CA LEU A 63 1.77 15.03 -0.05
C LEU A 63 2.34 15.99 1.00
N PRO A 64 1.48 16.67 1.78
CA PRO A 64 1.95 17.44 2.93
C PRO A 64 2.71 16.56 3.94
N ASP A 65 3.74 17.10 4.58
CA ASP A 65 4.63 16.38 5.50
C ASP A 65 3.89 15.56 6.56
N ALA A 66 2.84 16.14 7.18
CA ALA A 66 2.05 15.44 8.18
C ALA A 66 1.34 14.19 7.63
N VAL A 67 0.88 14.23 6.38
CA VAL A 67 0.24 13.08 5.71
C VAL A 67 1.30 12.06 5.28
N HIS A 68 2.45 12.55 4.81
CA HIS A 68 3.59 11.72 4.45
C HIS A 68 4.05 10.89 5.65
N GLU A 69 4.33 11.54 6.78
CA GLU A 69 4.85 10.90 8.00
C GLU A 69 3.84 9.89 8.58
N ASP A 70 2.57 10.26 8.70
CA ASP A 70 1.52 9.33 9.18
C ASP A 70 1.40 8.10 8.26
N SER A 71 1.34 8.34 6.94
CA SER A 71 1.18 7.26 5.96
C SER A 71 2.38 6.32 5.96
N LEU A 72 3.59 6.87 6.04
CA LEU A 72 4.83 6.09 6.10
C LEU A 72 4.91 5.27 7.39
N ALA A 73 4.59 5.87 8.55
CA ALA A 73 4.57 5.17 9.82
C ALA A 73 3.56 4.01 9.82
N ARG A 74 2.37 4.22 9.27
CA ARG A 74 1.35 3.17 9.12
C ARG A 74 1.79 2.07 8.16
N ALA A 75 2.43 2.42 7.04
CA ALA A 75 2.97 1.46 6.09
C ALA A 75 4.06 0.58 6.75
N TYR A 76 5.02 1.17 7.46
CA TYR A 76 6.05 0.45 8.21
C TYR A 76 5.46 -0.48 9.27
N LYS A 77 4.46 -0.01 10.01
CA LYS A 77 3.78 -0.81 11.05
C LYS A 77 3.07 -2.03 10.47
N ALA A 78 2.49 -1.91 9.28
CA ALA A 78 1.81 -3.00 8.60
C ALA A 78 2.77 -3.91 7.82
N LEU A 79 3.98 -3.46 7.51
CA LEU A 79 4.93 -4.20 6.69
C LEU A 79 5.32 -5.53 7.35
N PRO A 80 5.23 -6.67 6.64
CA PRO A 80 5.66 -7.95 7.18
C PRO A 80 7.15 -7.94 7.54
N ALA A 81 7.52 -8.62 8.62
CA ALA A 81 8.92 -8.93 8.88
C ALA A 81 9.46 -9.85 7.77
N VAL A 82 10.71 -9.65 7.36
CA VAL A 82 11.40 -10.59 6.45
C VAL A 82 11.65 -11.87 7.25
N PRO A 83 11.10 -13.03 6.82
CA PRO A 83 11.32 -14.28 7.54
C PRO A 83 12.79 -14.66 7.55
N SER A 84 13.22 -15.41 8.57
CA SER A 84 14.55 -16.03 8.60
C SER A 84 14.71 -17.15 7.56
N LEU A 85 13.59 -17.70 7.07
CA LEU A 85 13.55 -18.67 5.99
C LEU A 85 13.70 -17.98 4.63
N SER A 86 14.40 -18.63 3.71
CA SER A 86 14.55 -18.15 2.33
C SER A 86 13.20 -18.19 1.63
N ILE A 87 12.67 -17.00 1.32
CA ILE A 87 11.49 -16.79 0.48
C ILE A 87 11.89 -15.93 -0.72
N THR A 88 11.12 -16.01 -1.78
CA THR A 88 11.34 -15.14 -2.95
C THR A 88 10.68 -13.78 -2.77
N ARG A 89 11.09 -12.79 -3.57
CA ARG A 89 10.45 -11.47 -3.62
C ARG A 89 8.97 -11.56 -3.98
N GLY A 90 8.60 -12.47 -4.89
CA GLY A 90 7.20 -12.71 -5.27
C GLY A 90 6.35 -13.22 -4.11
N GLU A 91 6.86 -14.18 -3.33
CA GLU A 91 6.18 -14.68 -2.13
C GLU A 91 6.01 -13.58 -1.07
N PHE A 92 7.02 -12.72 -0.90
CA PHE A 92 6.93 -11.59 0.00
C PHE A 92 5.93 -10.54 -0.51
N ALA A 93 5.89 -10.25 -1.80
CA ALA A 93 4.94 -9.31 -2.41
C ALA A 93 3.48 -9.71 -2.12
N LEU A 94 3.15 -11.00 -2.16
CA LEU A 94 1.83 -11.50 -1.76
C LEU A 94 1.49 -11.17 -0.31
N ARG A 95 2.47 -11.26 0.61
CA ARG A 95 2.27 -10.89 2.02
C ARG A 95 2.09 -9.39 2.19
N VAL A 96 2.84 -8.58 1.43
CA VAL A 96 2.71 -7.12 1.43
C VAL A 96 1.32 -6.70 0.93
N ARG A 97 0.78 -7.34 -0.12
CA ARG A 97 -0.59 -7.09 -0.60
C ARG A 97 -1.64 -7.36 0.49
N LYS A 98 -1.51 -8.49 1.21
CA LYS A 98 -2.39 -8.80 2.35
C LYS A 98 -2.30 -7.76 3.47
N ALA A 99 -1.09 -7.26 3.74
CA ALA A 99 -0.90 -6.17 4.70
C ALA A 99 -1.56 -4.86 4.23
N ALA A 100 -1.50 -4.55 2.94
CA ALA A 100 -2.17 -3.39 2.35
C ALA A 100 -3.70 -3.47 2.47
N GLU A 101 -4.29 -4.66 2.33
CA GLU A 101 -5.73 -4.87 2.51
C GLU A 101 -6.19 -4.57 3.94
N ALA A 102 -5.36 -4.86 4.95
CA ALA A 102 -5.65 -4.55 6.35
C ALA A 102 -5.56 -3.05 6.69
N LEU A 103 -5.03 -2.23 5.77
CA LEU A 103 -4.91 -0.77 5.89
C LEU A 103 -5.99 0.00 5.12
N ARG A 104 -6.95 -0.70 4.50
CA ARG A 104 -8.11 -0.07 3.85
C ARG A 104 -8.97 0.67 4.87
#